data_AF-F9DL69-F1
#
_entry.id   AF-F9DL69-F1
#
_cell.length_a   1.000
_cell.length_b   1.000
_cell.length_c   1.000
_cell.angle_alpha   90.00
_cell.angle_beta   90.00
_cell.angle_gamma   90.00
#
_symmetry.space_group_name_H-M   'P 1'
#
loop_
_entity.id
_entity.type
_entity.pdbx_description
1 polymer ?
#
loop_
_entity_poly.entity_id
_entity_poly.type
_entity_poly.pdbx_seq_one_letter_code
_entity_poly.pdbx_strand_id
1 'polypeptide(L)'
;MKRYVDMLYVAISLFVLPAQNSAQVTQEKRITATVLKKDTCCQIVFFNVSQDTLYLFDSYICKDFYKSKWLHRYSRNRNLLKLSFLPLVPFLSVHYTDKLIIGERRLINKWQVLYHFTPIPPRGEIRVNLPLEVFKTYDYVIDIDMKQLSIFQDDIKFKRRRIKKLTDIAIEFAFYDQINLLNSESFYKNEFKSGEQALNYNILEIFYHIED
;
A
#
# COMPACT_ATOMS: atom_id res chain seq x y z
N MET A 1 -3.69 41.67 0.77
CA MET A 1 -4.39 40.44 1.25
C MET A 1 -3.46 39.23 1.12
N LYS A 2 -2.95 38.69 2.23
CA LYS A 2 -2.31 37.36 2.26
C LYS A 2 -3.30 36.40 2.92
N ARG A 3 -3.78 35.39 2.21
CA ARG A 3 -4.50 34.26 2.82
C ARG A 3 -3.45 33.27 3.29
N TYR A 4 -3.33 33.09 4.60
CA TYR A 4 -2.66 31.93 5.16
C TYR A 4 -3.51 30.69 4.85
N VAL A 5 -2.86 29.60 4.49
CA VAL A 5 -3.50 28.30 4.33
C VAL A 5 -3.34 27.56 5.64
N ASP A 6 -4.43 27.34 6.35
CA ASP A 6 -4.43 26.62 7.62
C ASP A 6 -4.06 25.15 7.39
N MET A 7 -2.83 24.79 7.77
CA MET A 7 -2.31 23.44 7.68
C MET A 7 -2.71 22.67 8.93
N LEU A 8 -3.93 22.10 8.92
CA LEU A 8 -4.48 21.37 10.06
C LEU A 8 -3.77 20.02 10.26
N TYR A 9 -2.70 20.01 11.05
CA TYR A 9 -2.11 18.80 11.60
C TYR A 9 -3.08 18.16 12.60
N VAL A 10 -3.81 17.13 12.18
CA VAL A 10 -4.64 16.31 13.07
C VAL A 10 -3.80 15.16 13.62
N ALA A 11 -3.06 15.43 14.69
CA ALA A 11 -2.55 14.40 15.59
C ALA A 11 -3.62 14.14 16.67
N ILE A 12 -4.20 12.93 16.68
CA ILE A 12 -5.15 12.50 17.73
C ILE A 12 -4.58 11.30 18.46
N SER A 13 -4.33 11.50 19.76
CA SER A 13 -3.79 10.48 20.65
C SER A 13 -4.88 9.60 21.25
N LEU A 14 -4.59 8.29 21.29
CA LEU A 14 -4.98 7.33 22.34
C LEU A 14 -6.42 7.38 22.89
N PHE A 15 -7.26 6.47 22.39
CA PHE A 15 -8.21 5.78 23.26
C PHE A 15 -7.47 4.69 24.05
N VAL A 16 -7.62 4.70 25.38
CA VAL A 16 -7.01 3.71 26.28
C VAL A 16 -7.74 2.38 26.14
N LEU A 17 -7.11 1.42 25.47
CA LEU A 17 -7.44 0.00 25.63
C LEU A 17 -6.61 -0.59 26.79
N PRO A 18 -7.14 -1.58 27.54
CA PRO A 18 -6.42 -2.18 28.65
C PRO A 18 -5.08 -2.77 28.20
N ALA A 19 -4.05 -2.56 29.03
CA ALA A 19 -2.66 -2.74 28.63
C ALA A 19 -2.31 -4.21 28.31
N GLN A 20 -2.03 -4.48 27.04
CA GLN A 20 -1.05 -5.50 26.62
C GLN A 20 -0.54 -5.34 25.17
N ASN A 21 -1.20 -4.55 24.31
CA ASN A 21 -0.73 -4.26 22.95
C ASN A 21 -0.62 -2.74 22.74
N SER A 22 0.54 -2.24 22.31
CA SER A 22 0.72 -0.83 21.95
C SER A 22 -0.03 -0.53 20.64
N ALA A 23 -1.16 0.18 20.78
CA ALA A 23 -2.06 0.46 19.67
C ALA A 23 -1.78 1.84 19.06
N GLN A 24 -1.30 1.87 17.80
CA GLN A 24 -1.22 3.11 17.02
C GLN A 24 -2.43 3.23 16.11
N VAL A 25 -3.10 4.39 16.15
CA VAL A 25 -4.24 4.70 15.28
C VAL A 25 -3.81 5.69 14.19
N THR A 26 -4.29 5.49 12.97
CA THR A 26 -4.08 6.40 11.83
C THR A 26 -5.39 6.54 11.08
N GLN A 27 -5.74 7.76 10.66
CA GLN A 27 -6.99 8.05 9.96
C GLN A 27 -6.74 8.78 8.65
N GLU A 28 -7.30 8.25 7.56
CA GLU A 28 -7.62 9.00 6.36
C GLU A 28 -9.15 9.21 6.33
N LYS A 29 -9.66 10.20 5.59
CA LYS A 29 -11.06 10.71 5.70
C LYS A 29 -12.16 9.63 5.78
N ARG A 30 -11.95 8.46 5.17
CA ARG A 30 -12.93 7.37 5.04
C ARG A 30 -12.56 6.09 5.79
N ILE A 31 -11.35 5.98 6.36
CA ILE A 31 -10.82 4.74 6.92
C ILE A 31 -9.90 5.00 8.11
N THR A 32 -10.03 4.20 9.16
CA THR A 32 -9.10 4.16 10.28
C THR A 32 -8.32 2.85 10.26
N ALA A 33 -7.04 2.90 10.63
CA ALA A 33 -6.22 1.74 10.90
C ALA A 33 -5.77 1.74 12.36
N THR A 34 -5.79 0.57 12.98
CA THR A 34 -5.20 0.31 14.30
C THR A 34 -4.12 -0.76 14.16
N VAL A 35 -2.89 -0.43 14.55
CA VAL A 35 -1.77 -1.37 14.62
C VAL A 35 -1.79 -2.10 15.95
N LEU A 36 -1.65 -3.42 15.94
CA LEU A 36 -1.51 -4.27 17.11
C LEU A 36 -0.22 -5.10 16.95
N LYS A 37 0.79 -4.82 17.76
CA LYS A 37 2.00 -5.66 17.85
C LYS A 37 1.62 -7.02 18.45
N LYS A 38 2.13 -8.12 17.87
CA LYS A 38 2.04 -9.48 18.38
C LYS A 38 3.38 -10.20 18.18
N ASP A 39 3.63 -11.23 18.96
CA ASP A 39 4.91 -11.96 19.03
C ASP A 39 5.51 -12.36 17.67
N THR A 40 4.66 -12.68 16.69
CA THR A 40 5.08 -13.16 15.35
C THR A 40 4.68 -12.23 14.20
N CYS A 41 3.83 -11.23 14.43
CA CYS A 41 3.32 -10.34 13.39
C CYS A 41 2.91 -8.96 13.91
N CYS A 42 3.02 -7.97 13.03
CA CYS A 42 2.31 -6.71 13.13
C CYS A 42 0.91 -6.92 12.52
N GLN A 43 -0.15 -6.94 13.33
CA GLN A 43 -1.52 -6.99 12.85
C GLN A 43 -2.04 -5.56 12.63
N ILE A 44 -2.57 -5.28 11.45
CA ILE A 44 -3.18 -4.00 11.10
C ILE A 44 -4.67 -4.25 10.90
N VAL A 45 -5.49 -3.58 11.70
CA VAL A 45 -6.95 -3.66 11.69
C VAL A 45 -7.46 -2.43 10.97
N PHE A 46 -8.10 -2.59 9.81
CA PHE A 46 -8.69 -1.50 9.04
C PHE A 46 -10.20 -1.46 9.28
N PHE A 47 -10.74 -0.29 9.60
CA PHE A 47 -12.16 -0.06 9.81
C PHE A 47 -12.68 1.06 8.89
N ASN A 48 -13.70 0.73 8.09
CA ASN A 48 -14.31 1.67 7.14
C ASN A 48 -15.32 2.57 7.86
N VAL A 49 -14.97 3.85 8.05
CA VAL A 49 -15.85 4.84 8.69
C VAL A 49 -16.85 5.49 7.72
N SER A 50 -16.80 5.16 6.43
CA SER A 50 -17.72 5.67 5.40
C SER A 50 -18.98 4.82 5.23
N GLN A 51 -19.91 5.31 4.41
CA GLN A 51 -21.18 4.64 4.12
C GLN A 51 -21.15 3.77 2.84
N ASP A 52 -20.03 3.79 2.10
CA ASP A 52 -19.82 2.97 0.90
C ASP A 52 -18.79 1.88 1.17
N THR A 53 -18.77 0.82 0.35
CA THR A 53 -17.69 -0.18 0.36
C THR A 53 -16.39 0.45 -0.13
N LEU A 54 -15.30 0.23 0.62
CA LEU A 54 -13.93 0.53 0.18
C LEU A 54 -13.24 -0.76 -0.27
N TYR A 55 -12.27 -0.66 -1.18
CA TYR A 55 -11.51 -1.81 -1.67
C TYR A 55 -10.04 -1.65 -1.28
N LEU A 56 -9.55 -2.50 -0.35
CA LEU A 56 -8.12 -2.59 -0.06
C LEU A 56 -7.43 -3.28 -1.24
N PHE A 57 -6.40 -2.63 -1.78
CA PHE A 57 -5.44 -3.29 -2.66
C PHE A 57 -4.47 -4.14 -1.85
N ASP A 58 -4.55 -5.46 -2.00
CA ASP A 58 -3.81 -6.46 -1.22
C ASP A 58 -2.98 -7.41 -2.11
N SER A 59 -2.83 -7.06 -3.39
CA SER A 59 -2.10 -7.87 -4.39
C SER A 59 -0.63 -8.16 -4.04
N TYR A 60 0.00 -7.43 -3.11
CA TYR A 60 1.36 -7.74 -2.61
C TYR A 60 1.39 -8.16 -1.13
N ILE A 61 0.24 -8.35 -0.48
CA ILE A 61 0.12 -8.80 0.91
C ILE A 61 0.15 -10.34 0.94
N CYS A 62 1.25 -10.94 0.50
CA CYS A 62 1.54 -12.36 0.71
C CYS A 62 3.04 -12.61 0.86
N LYS A 63 3.39 -13.79 1.39
CA LYS A 63 4.75 -14.16 1.79
C LYS A 63 5.79 -14.01 0.67
N ASP A 64 5.39 -14.29 -0.57
CA ASP A 64 6.23 -14.26 -1.76
C ASP A 64 6.76 -12.86 -2.08
N PHE A 65 6.01 -11.81 -1.72
CA PHE A 65 6.40 -10.41 -1.96
C PHE A 65 7.07 -9.73 -0.78
N TYR A 66 6.99 -10.25 0.45
CA TYR A 66 7.57 -9.58 1.64
C TYR A 66 9.09 -9.37 1.56
N LYS A 67 9.81 -10.17 0.78
CA LYS A 67 11.26 -10.00 0.52
C LYS A 67 11.57 -9.24 -0.78
N SER A 68 10.53 -8.76 -1.48
CA SER A 68 10.68 -7.97 -2.70
C SER A 68 11.18 -6.55 -2.38
N LYS A 69 12.37 -6.22 -2.89
CA LYS A 69 12.94 -4.85 -2.88
C LYS A 69 12.03 -3.76 -3.45
N TRP A 70 10.94 -4.11 -4.14
CA TRP A 70 9.97 -3.15 -4.70
C TRP A 70 8.97 -2.62 -3.66
N LEU A 71 8.70 -3.39 -2.60
CA LEU A 71 7.92 -2.91 -1.46
C LEU A 71 8.77 -2.04 -0.53
N HIS A 72 10.07 -2.37 -0.44
CA HIS A 72 11.03 -1.69 0.43
C HIS A 72 11.59 -0.44 -0.23
N ARG A 73 11.04 0.72 0.10
CA ARG A 73 11.42 2.00 -0.51
C ARG A 73 12.06 2.95 0.50
N TYR A 74 12.78 3.95 0.00
CA TYR A 74 13.35 5.03 0.80
C TYR A 74 13.02 6.40 0.20
N SER A 75 12.24 7.18 0.94
CA SER A 75 11.90 8.55 0.57
C SER A 75 13.07 9.47 0.91
N ARG A 76 13.80 9.93 -0.12
CA ARG A 76 14.91 10.88 0.04
C ARG A 76 14.47 12.18 0.72
N ASN A 77 13.30 12.69 0.33
CA ASN A 77 12.81 14.00 0.78
C ASN A 77 12.38 13.99 2.26
N ARG A 78 11.90 12.84 2.76
CA ARG A 78 11.47 12.65 4.15
C ARG A 78 12.48 11.91 5.03
N ASN A 79 13.62 11.49 4.46
CA ASN A 79 14.60 10.60 5.09
C ASN A 79 13.97 9.37 5.78
N LEU A 80 13.00 8.75 5.12
CA LEU A 80 12.06 7.79 5.71
C LEU A 80 12.09 6.45 4.95
N LEU A 81 12.16 5.34 5.69
CA LEU A 81 11.93 4.01 5.15
C LEU A 81 10.44 3.78 4.91
N LYS A 82 10.11 3.06 3.84
CA LYS A 82 8.75 2.70 3.49
C LYS A 82 8.61 1.22 3.21
N LEU A 83 7.52 0.64 3.71
CA LEU A 83 6.97 -0.65 3.26
C LEU A 83 5.71 -0.35 2.44
N SER A 84 5.87 -0.19 1.14
CA SER A 84 4.85 0.35 0.25
C SER A 84 4.13 -0.76 -0.52
N PHE A 85 2.88 -1.02 -0.15
CA PHE A 85 1.98 -1.95 -0.86
C PHE A 85 1.21 -1.27 -2.00
N LEU A 86 1.57 -0.03 -2.37
CA LEU A 86 0.94 0.71 -3.46
C LEU A 86 1.11 -0.01 -4.82
N PRO A 87 0.12 0.06 -5.72
CA PRO A 87 0.12 -0.62 -7.02
C PRO A 87 1.36 -0.27 -7.85
N LEU A 88 2.04 -1.30 -8.34
CA LEU A 88 3.25 -1.18 -9.19
C LEU A 88 2.99 -1.59 -10.65
N VAL A 89 1.90 -2.29 -10.94
CA VAL A 89 1.78 -3.12 -12.15
C VAL A 89 1.28 -2.44 -13.43
N PRO A 90 0.94 -1.13 -13.51
CA PRO A 90 1.06 -0.44 -14.79
C PRO A 90 2.52 -0.37 -15.27
N PHE A 91 3.50 -0.55 -14.37
CA PHE A 91 4.91 -0.19 -14.58
C PHE A 91 5.90 -1.37 -14.52
N LEU A 92 5.42 -2.59 -14.27
CA LEU A 92 6.25 -3.81 -14.27
C LEU A 92 6.15 -4.60 -15.58
N SER A 93 5.30 -4.15 -16.51
CA SER A 93 5.21 -4.64 -17.88
C SER A 93 6.36 -4.10 -18.73
N VAL A 94 7.58 -4.64 -18.56
CA VAL A 94 8.75 -4.21 -19.33
C VAL A 94 8.63 -4.59 -20.83
N HIS A 95 7.83 -5.62 -21.15
CA HIS A 95 7.44 -5.98 -22.51
C HIS A 95 6.02 -6.59 -22.50
N TYR A 96 5.34 -6.56 -23.65
CA TYR A 96 4.03 -7.21 -23.93
C TYR A 96 4.09 -8.77 -23.91
N THR A 97 4.79 -9.34 -22.93
CA THR A 97 4.89 -10.79 -22.66
C THR A 97 5.07 -11.02 -21.15
N ASP A 98 3.94 -11.08 -20.44
CA ASP A 98 3.68 -11.63 -19.09
C ASP A 98 4.81 -11.70 -18.02
N LYS A 99 4.59 -11.02 -16.87
CA LYS A 99 5.06 -11.38 -15.49
C LYS A 99 4.24 -10.56 -14.47
N LEU A 100 3.78 -11.09 -13.32
CA LEU A 100 4.49 -11.86 -12.30
C LEU A 100 3.67 -13.04 -11.67
N ILE A 101 4.37 -13.84 -10.86
CA ILE A 101 4.03 -15.15 -10.27
C ILE A 101 4.17 -15.05 -8.73
N ILE A 102 3.39 -15.68 -7.83
CA ILE A 102 2.17 -16.54 -7.90
C ILE A 102 1.34 -16.39 -6.58
N GLY A 103 0.29 -17.18 -6.35
CA GLY A 103 -0.32 -17.44 -5.02
C GLY A 103 -1.76 -17.96 -5.11
N GLU A 104 -2.20 -18.92 -4.28
CA GLU A 104 -3.36 -19.84 -4.51
C GLU A 104 -4.70 -19.27 -5.03
N ARG A 105 -5.03 -17.99 -4.80
CA ARG A 105 -6.29 -17.37 -5.29
C ARG A 105 -6.11 -16.51 -6.55
N ARG A 106 -4.93 -16.51 -7.16
CA ARG A 106 -4.56 -15.64 -8.28
C ARG A 106 -4.62 -16.42 -9.59
N LEU A 107 -5.78 -16.39 -10.22
CA LEU A 107 -5.96 -16.90 -11.58
C LEU A 107 -5.08 -16.11 -12.55
N ILE A 108 -4.36 -16.82 -13.42
CA ILE A 108 -3.62 -16.25 -14.55
C ILE A 108 -4.37 -16.63 -15.82
N ASN A 109 -4.74 -15.63 -16.61
CA ASN A 109 -4.94 -15.79 -18.05
C ASN A 109 -3.80 -15.03 -18.74
N LYS A 110 -3.37 -15.52 -19.91
CA LYS A 110 -2.49 -14.73 -20.80
C LYS A 110 -3.12 -13.38 -21.06
N TRP A 111 -2.31 -12.33 -21.13
CA TRP A 111 -2.79 -10.96 -21.40
C TRP A 111 -3.75 -10.41 -20.34
N GLN A 112 -3.59 -10.73 -19.05
CA GLN A 112 -4.46 -10.16 -17.99
C GLN A 112 -3.69 -9.78 -16.72
N VAL A 113 -3.61 -8.48 -16.44
CA VAL A 113 -3.28 -7.97 -15.09
C VAL A 113 -4.50 -8.15 -14.20
N LEU A 114 -4.47 -9.19 -13.35
CA LEU A 114 -5.51 -9.44 -12.34
C LEU A 114 -5.05 -8.92 -10.98
N TYR A 115 -5.55 -7.73 -10.63
CA TYR A 115 -5.45 -7.18 -9.30
C TYR A 115 -6.40 -7.90 -8.35
N HIS A 116 -5.90 -8.33 -7.19
CA HIS A 116 -6.73 -8.71 -6.07
C HIS A 116 -7.04 -7.47 -5.22
N PHE A 117 -8.29 -7.43 -4.74
CA PHE A 117 -8.80 -6.45 -3.81
C PHE A 117 -9.66 -7.14 -2.75
N THR A 118 -9.48 -6.79 -1.48
CA THR A 118 -10.41 -7.19 -0.42
C THR A 118 -11.43 -6.07 -0.18
N PRO A 119 -12.74 -6.32 -0.34
CA PRO A 119 -13.77 -5.34 -0.03
C PRO A 119 -13.92 -5.17 1.49
N ILE A 120 -14.06 -3.93 1.93
CA ILE A 120 -14.36 -3.51 3.31
C ILE A 120 -15.76 -2.89 3.27
N PRO A 121 -16.81 -3.59 3.72
CA PRO A 121 -18.17 -3.04 3.66
C PRO A 121 -18.32 -1.78 4.53
N PRO A 122 -19.40 -0.99 4.35
CA PRO A 122 -19.69 0.15 5.21
C PRO A 122 -19.70 -0.26 6.68
N ARG A 123 -18.99 0.48 7.55
CA ARG A 123 -18.81 0.13 8.98
C ARG A 123 -18.19 -1.26 9.22
N GLY A 124 -17.55 -1.84 8.19
CA GLY A 124 -16.87 -3.13 8.25
C GLY A 124 -15.43 -3.02 8.70
N GLU A 125 -14.90 -4.16 9.16
CA GLU A 125 -13.51 -4.34 9.56
C GLU A 125 -12.84 -5.43 8.71
N ILE A 126 -11.56 -5.23 8.36
CA ILE A 126 -10.68 -6.30 7.87
C ILE A 126 -9.35 -6.28 8.63
N ARG A 127 -8.63 -7.41 8.62
CA ARG A 127 -7.36 -7.57 9.33
C ARG A 127 -6.26 -8.07 8.39
N VAL A 128 -5.15 -7.34 8.35
CA VAL A 128 -3.93 -7.73 7.64
C VAL A 128 -2.87 -8.12 8.66
N ASN A 129 -2.22 -9.27 8.47
CA ASN A 129 -1.14 -9.73 9.33
C ASN A 129 0.19 -9.66 8.55
N LEU A 130 1.06 -8.73 8.94
CA LEU A 130 2.41 -8.61 8.39
C LEU A 130 3.40 -9.35 9.30
N PRO A 131 4.05 -10.44 8.86
CA PRO A 131 5.01 -11.17 9.70
C PRO A 131 6.23 -10.29 9.96
N LEU A 132 6.80 -10.35 11.18
CA LEU A 132 7.88 -9.43 11.59
C LEU A 132 9.15 -9.52 10.71
N GLU A 133 9.31 -10.59 9.92
CA GLU A 133 10.38 -10.72 8.92
C GLU A 133 10.33 -9.67 7.81
N VAL A 134 9.15 -9.10 7.49
CA VAL A 134 9.01 -8.11 6.41
C VAL A 134 9.83 -6.84 6.71
N PHE A 135 9.94 -6.46 7.98
CA PHE A 135 10.69 -5.29 8.41
C PHE A 135 12.21 -5.52 8.46
N LYS A 136 12.68 -6.77 8.30
CA LYS A 136 14.09 -7.16 8.45
C LYS A 136 14.82 -7.17 7.10
N THR A 137 14.94 -5.99 6.46
CA THR A 137 15.69 -5.82 5.21
C THR A 137 16.65 -4.63 5.22
N TYR A 138 17.67 -4.70 4.35
CA TYR A 138 18.68 -3.66 4.13
C TYR A 138 18.79 -3.21 2.65
N ASP A 139 18.15 -3.89 1.69
CA ASP A 139 18.12 -3.50 0.27
C ASP A 139 16.80 -2.77 -0.02
N TYR A 140 16.88 -1.46 -0.24
CA TYR A 140 15.76 -0.59 -0.54
C TYR A 140 15.91 0.00 -1.94
N VAL A 141 14.81 0.40 -2.57
CA VAL A 141 14.83 1.26 -3.75
C VAL A 141 14.56 2.71 -3.37
N ILE A 142 15.08 3.66 -4.13
CA ILE A 142 14.68 5.06 -3.99
C ILE A 142 13.21 5.18 -4.38
N ASP A 143 12.43 5.81 -3.52
CA ASP A 143 10.99 5.99 -3.69
C ASP A 143 10.66 6.89 -4.89
N ILE A 144 9.53 6.59 -5.54
CA ILE A 144 9.02 7.27 -6.73
C ILE A 144 7.52 7.48 -6.52
N ASP A 145 7.02 8.68 -6.85
CA ASP A 145 5.58 8.94 -6.81
C ASP A 145 4.89 8.21 -7.96
N MET A 146 4.20 7.11 -7.63
CA MET A 146 3.50 6.26 -8.59
C MET A 146 2.36 6.99 -9.32
N LYS A 147 1.80 8.08 -8.75
CA LYS A 147 0.72 8.86 -9.39
C LYS A 147 1.23 9.79 -10.49
N GLN A 148 2.53 10.04 -10.57
CA GLN A 148 3.16 10.87 -11.62
C GLN A 148 3.61 10.05 -12.84
N LEU A 149 3.49 8.72 -12.79
CA LEU A 149 3.96 7.81 -13.83
C LEU A 149 2.83 7.51 -14.83
N SER A 150 3.14 7.53 -16.12
CA SER A 150 2.20 7.16 -17.18
C SER A 150 2.20 5.65 -17.39
N ILE A 151 1.03 5.02 -17.58
CA ILE A 151 0.93 3.58 -17.86
C ILE A 151 1.65 3.17 -19.16
N PHE A 152 1.97 4.14 -20.02
CA PHE A 152 2.73 3.99 -21.26
C PHE A 152 4.23 4.32 -21.08
N GLN A 153 4.73 4.38 -19.85
CA GLN A 153 6.13 4.70 -19.55
C GLN A 153 6.97 3.41 -19.45
N ASP A 154 7.59 3.03 -20.56
CA ASP A 154 8.34 1.78 -20.69
C ASP A 154 9.56 1.66 -19.76
N ASP A 155 10.11 2.78 -19.27
CA ASP A 155 11.50 2.86 -18.79
C ASP A 155 11.62 3.38 -17.34
N ILE A 156 11.03 2.66 -16.38
CA ILE A 156 11.06 3.02 -14.94
C ILE A 156 12.24 2.37 -14.22
N LYS A 157 13.33 3.14 -14.07
CA LYS A 157 14.61 2.70 -13.49
C LYS A 157 14.72 3.00 -12.00
N PHE A 158 14.25 2.05 -11.18
CA PHE A 158 14.46 2.05 -9.73
C PHE A 158 15.94 1.97 -9.34
N LYS A 159 16.45 3.02 -8.70
CA LYS A 159 17.82 3.08 -8.16
C LYS A 159 17.87 2.40 -6.78
N ARG A 160 18.71 1.38 -6.61
CA ARG A 160 18.90 0.69 -5.32
C ARG A 160 19.67 1.57 -4.32
N ARG A 161 19.43 1.35 -3.04
CA ARG A 161 20.14 1.97 -1.91
C ARG A 161 20.19 0.99 -0.74
N ARG A 162 21.41 0.63 -0.30
CA ARG A 162 21.60 -0.10 0.96
C ARG A 162 21.54 0.87 2.12
N ILE A 163 20.75 0.57 3.16
CA ILE A 163 20.58 1.44 4.34
C ILE A 163 20.95 0.66 5.60
N LYS A 164 21.84 1.24 6.42
CA LYS A 164 22.24 0.68 7.72
C LYS A 164 21.37 1.30 8.82
N LYS A 165 20.22 0.66 9.08
CA LYS A 165 19.23 0.99 10.13
C LYS A 165 18.60 2.40 10.07
N LEU A 166 17.28 2.41 10.07
CA LEU A 166 16.43 3.48 10.61
C LEU A 166 15.38 2.77 11.49
N THR A 167 14.95 3.40 12.57
CA THR A 167 14.01 2.83 13.56
C THR A 167 12.56 2.80 13.07
N ASP A 168 12.21 3.74 12.20
CA ASP A 168 10.83 4.02 11.81
C ASP A 168 10.58 3.69 10.34
N ILE A 169 9.51 2.94 10.09
CA ILE A 169 9.04 2.57 8.75
C ILE A 169 7.61 3.10 8.58
N ALA A 170 7.36 3.80 7.48
CA ALA A 170 6.00 4.09 7.02
C ALA A 170 5.46 2.93 6.18
N ILE A 171 4.33 2.34 6.59
CA ILE A 171 3.64 1.29 5.85
C ILE A 171 2.52 1.94 5.04
N GLU A 172 2.58 1.84 3.70
CA GLU A 172 1.61 2.47 2.80
C GLU A 172 0.66 1.44 2.21
N PHE A 173 -0.65 1.70 2.33
CA PHE A 173 -1.71 0.90 1.70
C PHE A 173 -2.53 1.75 0.73
N ALA A 174 -2.98 1.13 -0.36
CA ALA A 174 -3.84 1.76 -1.35
C ALA A 174 -5.31 1.33 -1.16
N PHE A 175 -6.22 2.30 -1.10
CA PHE A 175 -7.66 2.08 -1.01
C PHE A 175 -8.38 2.72 -2.20
N TYR A 176 -9.31 1.97 -2.79
CA TYR A 176 -10.11 2.42 -3.92
C TYR A 176 -11.58 2.55 -3.52
N ASP A 177 -12.24 3.59 -4.04
CA ASP A 177 -13.70 3.73 -3.96
C ASP A 177 -14.40 2.87 -5.03
N GLN A 178 -13.73 2.63 -6.17
CA GLN A 178 -14.25 1.86 -7.32
C GLN A 178 -13.12 1.08 -8.01
N ILE A 179 -13.43 -0.17 -8.42
CA ILE A 179 -12.49 -1.10 -9.07
C ILE A 179 -13.08 -1.75 -10.35
N ASN A 180 -14.18 -1.21 -10.88
CA ASN A 180 -14.93 -1.78 -12.01
C ASN A 180 -14.16 -1.81 -13.35
N LEU A 181 -13.11 -1.01 -13.48
CA LEU A 181 -12.18 -1.01 -14.61
C LEU A 181 -10.87 -1.78 -14.33
N LEU A 182 -10.67 -2.22 -13.08
CA LEU A 182 -9.47 -2.93 -12.62
C LEU A 182 -9.64 -4.46 -12.59
N ASN A 183 -10.69 -4.96 -13.26
CA ASN A 183 -10.83 -6.38 -13.59
C ASN A 183 -10.28 -6.68 -14.99
N SER A 184 -10.01 -7.95 -15.23
CA SER A 184 -9.36 -8.46 -16.45
C SER A 184 -10.09 -8.11 -17.75
N GLU A 185 -11.42 -8.07 -17.73
CA GLU A 185 -12.20 -7.78 -18.94
C GLU A 185 -12.28 -6.30 -19.27
N SER A 186 -12.40 -5.44 -18.27
CA SER A 186 -12.50 -3.99 -18.47
C SER A 186 -11.17 -3.38 -18.92
N PHE A 187 -10.05 -3.89 -18.41
CA PHE A 187 -8.72 -3.29 -18.66
C PHE A 187 -8.42 -3.14 -20.16
N TYR A 188 -8.50 -4.23 -20.91
CA TYR A 188 -8.20 -4.26 -22.36
C TYR A 188 -9.34 -3.72 -23.24
N LYS A 189 -10.55 -3.54 -22.68
CA LYS A 189 -11.66 -2.87 -23.38
C LYS A 189 -11.54 -1.34 -23.29
N ASN A 190 -10.82 -0.80 -22.29
CA ASN A 190 -10.58 0.64 -22.16
C ASN A 190 -9.31 0.93 -21.34
N GLU A 191 -8.13 0.74 -21.94
CA GLU A 191 -6.84 0.85 -21.26
C GLU A 191 -6.61 2.23 -20.63
N PHE A 192 -7.03 3.30 -21.32
CA PHE A 192 -6.89 4.67 -20.82
C PHE A 192 -7.65 4.91 -19.50
N LYS A 193 -8.97 4.65 -19.47
CA LYS A 193 -9.77 4.81 -18.23
C LYS A 193 -9.38 3.82 -17.14
N SER A 194 -8.87 2.64 -17.53
CA SER A 194 -8.37 1.64 -16.58
C SER A 194 -7.04 2.09 -15.95
N GLY A 195 -6.18 2.78 -16.70
CA GLY A 195 -5.01 3.48 -16.19
C GLY A 195 -5.35 4.63 -15.24
N GLU A 196 -6.32 5.47 -15.61
CA GLU A 196 -6.84 6.52 -14.73
C GLU A 196 -7.37 5.93 -13.42
N GLN A 197 -8.21 4.89 -13.48
CA GLN A 197 -8.71 4.24 -12.26
C GLN A 197 -7.58 3.58 -11.47
N ALA A 198 -6.57 2.98 -12.12
CA ALA A 198 -5.46 2.31 -11.43
C ALA A 198 -4.63 3.26 -10.56
N LEU A 199 -4.54 4.54 -10.94
CA LEU A 199 -3.84 5.59 -10.18
C LEU A 199 -4.75 6.35 -9.20
N ASN A 200 -6.06 6.19 -9.31
CA ASN A 200 -7.06 6.88 -8.48
C ASN A 200 -7.33 6.18 -7.14
N TYR A 201 -6.27 5.88 -6.38
CA TYR A 201 -6.34 5.34 -5.02
C TYR A 201 -6.04 6.40 -3.95
N ASN A 202 -6.64 6.23 -2.79
CA ASN A 202 -6.29 6.94 -1.55
C ASN A 202 -5.14 6.20 -0.84
N ILE A 203 -4.34 6.92 -0.04
CA ILE A 203 -3.12 6.37 0.59
C ILE A 203 -3.22 6.52 2.10
N LEU A 204 -3.33 5.39 2.80
CA LEU A 204 -3.15 5.36 4.24
C LEU A 204 -1.69 5.04 4.56
N GLU A 205 -0.99 5.98 5.20
CA GLU A 205 0.40 5.82 5.65
C GLU A 205 0.45 5.62 7.16
N ILE A 206 0.88 4.45 7.60
CA ILE A 206 0.94 4.04 9.00
C ILE A 206 2.40 3.98 9.43
N PHE A 207 2.81 4.85 10.36
CA PHE A 207 4.15 4.75 10.95
C PHE A 207 4.27 3.52 11.85
N TYR A 208 5.41 2.84 11.82
CA TYR A 208 5.71 1.69 12.65
C TYR A 208 7.13 1.78 13.20
N HIS A 209 7.25 1.81 14.52
CA HIS A 209 8.53 1.80 15.21
C HIS A 209 9.01 0.36 15.42
N ILE A 210 10.16 0.03 14.82
CA ILE A 210 10.90 -1.21 15.07
C ILE A 210 11.63 -1.08 16.40
N GLU A 211 11.18 -1.83 17.39
CA GLU A 211 11.96 -2.10 18.60
C GLU A 211 13.04 -3.15 18.27
N ASP A 212 14.25 -2.93 18.80
CA ASP A 212 15.45 -3.76 18.57
C ASP A 212 15.53 -4.99 19.51
#